data_AF-A0A969KKZ3-F1
#
_entry.id   AF-A0A969KKZ3-F1
#
_cell.length_a   1.000
_cell.length_b   1.000
_cell.length_c   1.000
_cell.angle_alpha   90.00
_cell.angle_beta   90.00
_cell.angle_gamma   90.00
#
_symmetry.space_group_name_H-M   'P 1'
#
loop_
_entity.id
_entity.type
_entity.pdbx_description
1 polymer ?
#
loop_
_entity_poly.entity_id
_entity_poly.type
_entity_poly.pdbx_seq_one_letter_code
_entity_poly.pdbx_strand_id
1 'polypeptide(L)' 'IQAREILDGRGNKDDVARALGVHPFVAEKTTGQANRFSMEALENIYHRLLNIDEKVKTSQVTLDLALDTLIVELAR' A
#
# COMPACT_ATOMS: atom_id res chain seq x y z
N ILE A 1 -1.18 -4.70 -0.88
CA ILE A 1 -1.26 -5.48 -2.14
C ILE A 1 -2.13 -6.72 -1.94
N GLN A 2 -1.75 -7.68 -1.11
CA GLN A 2 -2.52 -8.93 -0.91
C GLN A 2 -4.00 -8.75 -0.53
N ALA A 3 -4.36 -7.75 0.30
CA ALA A 3 -5.77 -7.47 0.58
C ALA A 3 -6.58 -7.05 -0.66
N ARG A 4 -5.97 -6.30 -1.60
CA ARG A 4 -6.60 -5.92 -2.88
C ARG A 4 -6.76 -7.15 -3.77
N GLU A 5 -5.76 -8.00 -3.82
CA GLU A 5 -5.78 -9.28 -4.56
C GLU A 5 -6.94 -10.17 -4.12
N ILE A 6 -7.11 -10.33 -2.81
CA ILE A 6 -8.21 -11.12 -2.23
C ILE A 6 -9.57 -10.54 -2.65
N LEU A 7 -9.74 -9.22 -2.61
CA LEU A 7 -10.99 -8.56 -2.97
C LEU A 7 -11.30 -8.66 -4.47
N ASP A 8 -10.28 -8.57 -5.32
CA ASP A 8 -10.44 -8.79 -6.77
C ASP A 8 -10.81 -10.25 -7.09
N GLY A 9 -10.32 -11.19 -6.26
CA GLY A 9 -10.71 -12.61 -6.25
C GLY A 9 -12.09 -12.90 -5.63
N ARG A 10 -12.91 -11.88 -5.36
CA ARG A 10 -14.23 -11.98 -4.69
C ARG A 10 -14.19 -12.46 -3.22
N GLY A 11 -13.01 -12.43 -2.60
CA GLY A 11 -12.87 -12.62 -1.16
C GLY A 11 -13.40 -11.43 -0.37
N ASN A 12 -13.51 -11.58 0.95
CA ASN A 12 -14.03 -10.55 1.86
C ASN A 12 -13.07 -10.25 3.03
N LYS A 13 -13.50 -9.41 3.97
CA LYS A 13 -12.70 -9.00 5.13
C LYS A 13 -12.25 -10.16 6.02
N ASP A 14 -13.03 -11.24 6.10
CA ASP A 14 -12.69 -12.41 6.91
C ASP A 14 -11.61 -13.25 6.20
N ASP A 15 -11.65 -13.31 4.87
CA ASP A 15 -10.57 -13.90 4.07
C ASP A 15 -9.29 -13.08 4.19
N VAL A 16 -9.39 -11.74 4.22
CA VAL A 16 -8.27 -10.85 4.49
C VAL A 16 -7.68 -11.07 5.88
N ALA A 17 -8.53 -11.18 6.92
CA ALA A 17 -8.07 -11.46 8.29
C ALA A 17 -7.30 -12.78 8.38
N ARG A 18 -7.83 -13.83 7.75
CA ARG A 18 -7.23 -15.17 7.71
C ARG A 18 -5.92 -15.17 6.94
N ALA A 19 -5.89 -14.56 5.75
CA ALA A 19 -4.72 -14.57 4.88
C ALA A 19 -3.56 -13.73 5.44
N LEU A 20 -3.86 -12.60 6.09
CA LEU A 20 -2.85 -11.71 6.67
C LEU A 20 -2.49 -12.07 8.13
N GLY A 21 -3.23 -12.96 8.78
CA GLY A 21 -3.03 -13.30 10.19
C GLY A 21 -3.26 -12.11 11.14
N VAL A 22 -4.18 -11.20 10.79
CA VAL A 22 -4.45 -9.98 11.56
C VAL A 22 -5.82 -10.02 12.23
N HIS A 23 -5.96 -9.26 13.33
CA HIS A 23 -7.23 -9.13 14.05
C HIS A 23 -8.34 -8.55 13.13
N PRO A 24 -9.63 -8.93 13.29
CA PRO A 24 -10.73 -8.46 12.44
C PRO A 24 -10.81 -6.95 12.25
N PHE A 25 -10.55 -6.17 13.31
CA PHE A 25 -10.52 -4.71 13.23
C PHE A 25 -9.42 -4.16 12.30
N VAL A 26 -8.26 -4.81 12.27
CA VAL A 26 -7.18 -4.45 11.34
C VAL A 26 -7.58 -4.85 9.92
N ALA A 27 -8.14 -6.05 9.74
CA ALA A 27 -8.62 -6.51 8.43
C ALA A 27 -9.72 -5.61 7.86
N GLU A 28 -10.63 -5.10 8.69
CA GLU A 28 -11.65 -4.14 8.29
C GLU A 28 -11.04 -2.84 7.76
N LYS A 29 -10.06 -2.27 8.50
CA LYS A 29 -9.33 -1.08 8.04
C LYS A 29 -8.56 -1.34 6.75
N THR A 30 -7.83 -2.45 6.68
CA THR A 30 -7.04 -2.83 5.50
C THR A 30 -7.93 -3.05 4.28
N THR A 31 -9.09 -3.69 4.45
CA THR A 31 -10.10 -3.88 3.39
C THR A 31 -10.64 -2.53 2.92
N GLY A 32 -10.99 -1.63 3.85
CA GLY A 32 -11.44 -0.28 3.53
C GLY A 32 -10.39 0.54 2.75
N GLN A 33 -9.12 0.43 3.12
CA GLN A 33 -8.02 1.06 2.38
C GLN A 33 -7.81 0.43 1.01
N ALA A 34 -7.79 -0.91 0.94
CA ALA A 34 -7.60 -1.62 -0.32
C ALA A 34 -8.66 -1.22 -1.35
N ASN A 35 -9.91 -0.97 -0.96
CA ASN A 35 -11.02 -0.56 -1.86
C ASN A 35 -10.81 0.79 -2.54
N ARG A 36 -9.84 1.59 -2.09
CA ARG A 36 -9.52 2.89 -2.69
C ARG A 36 -8.47 2.81 -3.79
N PHE A 37 -7.87 1.65 -4.01
CA PHE A 37 -6.77 1.48 -4.96
C PHE A 37 -7.01 0.27 -5.86
N SER A 38 -6.69 0.43 -7.15
CA SER A 38 -6.53 -0.71 -8.06
C SER A 38 -5.25 -1.49 -7.72
N MET A 39 -5.14 -2.72 -8.21
CA MET A 39 -3.90 -3.50 -8.07
C MET A 39 -2.71 -2.76 -8.68
N GLU A 40 -2.86 -2.28 -9.92
CA GLU A 40 -1.85 -1.51 -10.65
C GLU A 40 -1.38 -0.28 -9.86
N ALA A 41 -2.30 0.46 -9.23
CA ALA A 41 -1.94 1.62 -8.42
C ALA A 41 -1.09 1.23 -7.21
N LEU A 42 -1.42 0.12 -6.53
CA LEU A 42 -0.64 -0.35 -5.38
C LEU A 42 0.76 -0.83 -5.80
N GLU A 43 0.89 -1.49 -6.95
CA GLU A 43 2.19 -1.92 -7.51
C GLU A 43 3.05 -0.71 -7.87
N ASN A 44 2.47 0.30 -8.52
CA ASN A 44 3.15 1.55 -8.84
C ASN A 44 3.63 2.27 -7.56
N ILE A 45 2.79 2.36 -6.52
CA ILE A 45 3.19 2.92 -5.21
C ILE A 45 4.35 2.12 -4.61
N TYR A 46 4.30 0.79 -4.66
CA TYR A 46 5.35 -0.09 -4.14
C TYR A 46 6.69 0.12 -4.86
N HIS A 47 6.70 0.18 -6.20
CA HIS A 47 7.91 0.47 -6.96
C HIS A 47 8.47 1.88 -6.69
N ARG A 48 7.59 2.86 -6.48
CA ARG A 48 8.02 4.21 -6.09
C ARG A 48 8.67 4.23 -4.71
N LEU A 49 8.11 3.51 -3.74
CA LEU A 49 8.71 3.36 -2.41
C LEU A 49 10.10 2.72 -2.49
N LEU A 50 10.28 1.70 -3.36
CA LEU A 50 11.58 1.09 -3.62
C LEU A 50 12.58 2.12 -4.19
N ASN A 51 12.17 2.91 -5.19
CA ASN A 51 13.02 3.95 -5.77
C ASN A 51 13.43 5.01 -4.73
N ILE A 52 12.50 5.39 -3.84
CA ILE A 52 12.78 6.30 -2.73
C ILE A 52 13.85 5.70 -1.80
N ASP A 53 13.69 4.43 -1.39
CA ASP A 53 14.65 3.74 -0.52
C ASP A 53 16.07 3.72 -1.14
N GLU A 54 16.19 3.40 -2.43
CA GLU A 54 17.47 3.40 -3.15
C GLU A 54 18.12 4.80 -3.18
N LYS A 55 17.33 5.84 -3.49
CA LYS A 55 17.82 7.22 -3.54
C LYS A 55 18.24 7.73 -2.17
N VAL A 56 17.50 7.38 -1.12
CA VAL A 56 17.83 7.74 0.27
C VAL A 56 19.13 7.05 0.70
N LYS A 57 19.27 5.75 0.45
CA LYS A 57 20.49 4.98 0.80
C LYS A 57 21.73 5.40 0.03
N THR A 58 21.56 6.04 -1.13
CA THR A 58 22.64 6.60 -1.94
C THR A 58 22.81 8.12 -1.79
N SER A 59 22.17 8.71 -0.77
CA SER A 59 22.25 10.15 -0.44
C SER A 59 21.81 11.09 -1.57
N GLN A 60 20.98 10.63 -2.50
CA GLN A 60 20.44 11.45 -3.59
C GLN A 60 19.26 12.34 -3.16
N VAL A 61 18.54 11.95 -2.10
CA VAL A 61 17.39 12.69 -1.55
C VAL A 61 17.26 12.39 -0.05
N THR A 62 16.67 13.30 0.72
CA THR A 62 16.27 13.02 2.10
C THR A 62 14.96 12.23 2.13
N LEU A 63 14.81 11.36 3.12
CA LEU A 63 13.60 10.53 3.27
C LEU A 63 12.35 11.39 3.44
N ASP A 64 12.41 12.41 4.30
CA ASP A 64 11.27 13.29 4.60
C ASP A 64 10.75 13.98 3.33
N LEU A 65 11.63 14.60 2.54
CA LEU A 65 11.24 15.27 1.30
C LEU A 65 10.63 14.30 0.29
N ALA A 66 11.21 13.11 0.15
CA ALA A 66 10.72 12.10 -0.78
C ALA A 66 9.34 11.56 -0.40
N LEU A 67 9.10 11.32 0.90
CA LEU A 67 7.80 10.87 1.40
C LEU A 67 6.74 11.97 1.34
N ASP A 68 7.08 13.22 1.66
CA ASP A 68 6.17 14.36 1.53
C ASP A 68 5.70 14.52 0.07
N THR A 69 6.64 14.41 -0.88
CA THR A 69 6.34 14.46 -2.32
C THR A 69 5.39 13.31 -2.73
N LEU A 70 5.66 12.08 -2.26
CA LEU A 70 4.80 10.93 -2.51
C LEU A 70 3.38 11.19 -1.99
N ILE A 71 3.22 11.66 -0.75
CA ILE A 71 1.91 11.89 -0.14
C ILE A 71 1.12 12.93 -0.92
N VAL A 72 1.74 14.04 -1.33
CA VAL A 72 1.09 15.09 -2.13
C VAL A 72 0.60 14.55 -3.46
N GLU A 73 1.37 13.66 -4.10
CA GLU A 73 0.96 13.05 -5.37
C GLU A 73 -0.17 12.02 -5.21
N LEU A 74 -0.21 11.28 -4.09
CA LEU A 74 -1.27 10.31 -3.82
C LEU A 74 -2.57 10.95 -3.31
N ALA A 75 -2.52 12.19 -2.82
CA ALA A 75 -3.67 12.93 -2.32
C ALA A 75 -4.41 13.72 -3.42
N ARG A 76 -3.87 13.76 -4.64
CA ARG A 76 -4.54 14.34 -5.83
C ARG A 76 -5.54 13.36 -6.42
#